data_AF-A0A2A2IWB4-F1
#
_entry.id   AF-A0A2A2IWB4-F1
#
_cell.length_a   1.000
_cell.length_b   1.000
_cell.length_c   1.000
_cell.angle_alpha   90.00
_cell.angle_beta   90.00
_cell.angle_gamma   90.00
#
_symmetry.space_group_name_H-M   'P 1'
#
loop_
_entity.id
_entity.type
_entity.pdbx_description
1 polymer ?
#
loop_
_entity_poly.entity_id
_entity_poly.type
_entity_poly.pdbx_seq_one_letter_code
_entity_poly.pdbx_strand_id
1 'polypeptide(L)'
;MRRLATLVCATLLSAPIWAMHCPQDMARIDELLKTNPPASAEVTAEVQRLRAEGEALHKSGDHAESMRVLEQALDLLQGSE
;
A
#
# COMPACT_ATOMS: atom_id res chain seq x y z
N MET A 1 -10.31 -44.78 -7.44
CA MET A 1 -11.08 -43.79 -6.66
C MET A 1 -10.28 -43.09 -5.55
N ARG A 2 -9.35 -43.75 -4.82
CA ARG A 2 -8.54 -43.10 -3.75
C ARG A 2 -7.39 -42.19 -4.22
N ARG A 3 -7.02 -42.18 -5.52
CA ARG A 3 -5.94 -41.35 -6.07
C ARG A 3 -6.41 -40.07 -6.77
N LEU A 4 -7.72 -39.90 -6.99
CA LEU A 4 -8.27 -38.63 -7.51
C LEU A 4 -8.59 -37.62 -6.39
N ALA A 5 -8.71 -38.08 -5.14
CA ALA A 5 -9.04 -37.23 -4.01
C ALA A 5 -7.85 -36.38 -3.52
N THR A 6 -6.62 -36.68 -3.94
CA THR A 6 -5.40 -35.99 -3.48
C THR A 6 -5.01 -34.77 -4.31
N LEU A 7 -5.70 -34.47 -5.41
CA LEU A 7 -5.29 -33.41 -6.35
C LEU A 7 -6.08 -32.10 -6.26
N VAL A 8 -7.06 -32.00 -5.35
CA VAL A 8 -7.96 -30.82 -5.25
C VAL A 8 -7.55 -29.82 -4.15
N CYS A 9 -6.64 -30.16 -3.23
CA CYS A 9 -6.27 -29.27 -2.13
C CYS A 9 -5.18 -28.22 -2.45
N ALA A 10 -4.62 -28.18 -3.67
CA ALA A 10 -3.48 -27.31 -3.98
C ALA A 10 -3.85 -25.92 -4.54
N THR A 11 -5.13 -25.61 -4.78
CA THR A 11 -5.56 -24.38 -5.48
C THR A 11 -5.98 -23.22 -4.57
N LEU A 12 -5.86 -23.36 -3.24
CA LEU A 12 -6.34 -22.35 -2.27
C LEU A 12 -5.27 -21.38 -1.74
N LEU A 13 -4.02 -21.43 -2.22
CA LEU A 13 -2.96 -20.51 -1.77
C LEU A 13 -2.78 -19.24 -2.62
N SER A 14 -3.53 -19.03 -3.70
CA SER A 14 -3.57 -17.74 -4.37
C SER A 14 -4.52 -16.77 -3.63
N ALA A 15 -4.17 -16.45 -2.38
CA ALA A 15 -4.75 -15.30 -1.70
C ALA A 15 -4.39 -14.02 -2.49
N PRO A 16 -5.29 -13.03 -2.54
CA PRO A 16 -5.13 -11.86 -3.41
C PRO A 16 -3.96 -11.00 -2.91
N ILE A 17 -2.84 -11.02 -3.64
CA ILE A 17 -1.71 -10.08 -3.46
C ILE A 17 -2.22 -8.62 -3.41
N TRP A 18 -3.34 -8.35 -4.08
CA TRP A 18 -4.00 -7.04 -4.10
C TRP A 18 -4.57 -6.58 -2.76
N ALA A 19 -4.96 -7.49 -1.85
CA ALA A 19 -5.53 -7.07 -0.55
C ALA A 19 -4.48 -6.43 0.37
N MET A 20 -3.18 -6.66 0.11
CA MET A 20 -2.09 -6.21 0.96
C MET A 20 -1.34 -4.98 0.42
N HIS A 21 -1.61 -4.52 -0.80
CA HIS A 21 -0.82 -3.45 -1.42
C HIS A 21 -0.99 -2.10 -0.72
N CYS A 22 -2.22 -1.56 -0.60
CA CYS A 22 -2.45 -0.28 0.07
C CYS A 22 -1.97 -0.28 1.54
N PRO A 23 -2.25 -1.31 2.36
CA PRO A 23 -1.69 -1.41 3.71
C PRO A 23 -0.16 -1.39 3.77
N GLN A 24 0.51 -2.05 2.83
CA GLN A 24 1.97 -2.09 2.76
C GLN A 24 2.55 -0.73 2.37
N ASP A 25 1.97 -0.04 1.40
CA ASP A 25 2.43 1.29 0.99
C ASP A 25 2.22 2.33 2.09
N MET A 26 1.06 2.29 2.77
CA MET A 26 0.79 3.12 3.95
C MET A 26 1.85 2.93 5.03
N ALA A 27 2.15 1.68 5.39
CA ALA A 27 3.18 1.38 6.39
C ALA A 27 4.58 1.84 5.94
N ARG A 28 4.89 1.72 4.64
CA ARG A 28 6.15 2.20 4.07
C ARG A 28 6.28 3.72 4.15
N ILE A 29 5.22 4.46 3.82
CA ILE A 29 5.18 5.92 3.95
C ILE A 29 5.37 6.32 5.42
N ASP A 30 4.66 5.66 6.34
CA ASP A 30 4.74 5.94 7.77
C ASP A 30 6.18 5.72 8.30
N GLU A 31 6.86 4.65 7.85
CA GLU A 31 8.25 4.38 8.22
C GLU A 31 9.25 5.38 7.61
N LEU A 32 9.06 5.77 6.34
CA LEU A 32 9.92 6.76 5.69
C LEU A 32 9.79 8.14 6.34
N LEU A 33 8.56 8.59 6.66
CA LEU A 33 8.34 9.84 7.39
C LEU A 33 9.03 9.84 8.77
N LYS A 34 9.17 8.67 9.39
CA LYS A 34 9.81 8.53 10.70
C LYS A 34 11.34 8.45 10.61
N THR A 35 11.87 7.74 9.62
CA THR A 35 13.30 7.40 9.53
C THR A 35 14.08 8.33 8.61
N ASN A 36 13.44 8.85 7.57
CA ASN A 36 14.02 9.76 6.58
C ASN A 36 12.99 10.82 6.15
N PRO A 37 12.55 11.71 7.07
CA PRO A 37 11.58 12.74 6.75
C PRO A 37 12.12 13.69 5.67
N PRO A 38 11.29 14.18 4.73
CA PRO A 38 11.67 15.21 3.78
C PRO A 38 12.20 16.47 4.48
N ALA A 39 13.18 17.14 3.88
CA ALA A 39 13.70 18.41 4.41
C ALA A 39 12.68 19.57 4.29
N SER A 40 11.76 19.50 3.32
CA SER A 40 10.68 20.47 3.12
C SER A 40 9.47 20.14 3.99
N ALA A 41 8.99 21.14 4.73
CA ALA A 41 7.77 21.05 5.50
C ALA A 41 6.54 20.92 4.59
N GLU A 42 6.57 21.55 3.42
CA GLU A 42 5.51 21.47 2.40
C GLU A 42 5.40 20.04 1.86
N VAL A 43 6.53 19.41 1.52
CA VAL A 43 6.55 18.02 1.06
C VAL A 43 6.09 17.08 2.17
N THR A 44 6.54 17.29 3.41
CA THR A 44 6.08 16.49 4.56
C THR A 44 4.56 16.57 4.74
N ALA A 45 4.00 17.78 4.66
CA ALA A 45 2.55 17.98 4.78
C ALA A 45 1.78 17.31 3.64
N GLU A 46 2.28 17.39 2.40
CA GLU A 46 1.63 16.77 1.25
C GLU A 46 1.68 15.23 1.32
N VAL A 47 2.82 14.64 1.71
CA VAL A 47 2.94 13.20 1.93
C VAL A 47 1.96 12.73 3.02
N GLN A 48 1.84 13.46 4.13
CA GLN A 48 0.87 13.13 5.19
C GLN A 48 -0.58 13.22 4.70
N ARG A 49 -0.89 14.23 3.88
CA ARG A 49 -2.22 14.40 3.26
C ARG A 49 -2.55 13.22 2.35
N LEU A 50 -1.65 12.87 1.43
CA LEU A 50 -1.81 11.75 0.50
C LEU A 50 -1.91 10.41 1.22
N ARG A 51 -1.14 10.20 2.30
CA ARG A 51 -1.24 9.02 3.16
C ARG A 51 -2.65 8.92 3.78
N ALA A 52 -3.15 10.00 4.38
CA ALA A 52 -4.47 10.01 5.00
C ALA A 52 -5.59 9.79 3.97
N GLU A 53 -5.47 10.40 2.79
CA GLU A 53 -6.39 10.19 1.66
C GLU A 53 -6.39 8.74 1.18
N GLY A 54 -5.21 8.15 1.00
CA GLY A 54 -5.06 6.74 0.63
C GLY A 54 -5.71 5.78 1.61
N GLU A 55 -5.61 6.05 2.91
CA GLU A 55 -6.31 5.25 3.93
C GLU A 55 -7.83 5.40 3.85
N ALA A 56 -8.33 6.62 3.63
CA ALA A 56 -9.76 6.87 3.48
C ALA A 56 -10.33 6.13 2.27
N LEU A 57 -9.63 6.18 1.13
CA LEU A 57 -9.99 5.46 -0.10
C LEU A 57 -9.94 3.94 0.09
N HIS A 58 -8.93 3.43 0.79
CA HIS A 58 -8.86 2.01 1.14
C HIS A 58 -10.07 1.59 1.99
N LYS A 59 -10.42 2.37 3.03
CA LYS A 59 -11.57 2.10 3.90
C LYS A 59 -12.91 2.21 3.18
N SER A 60 -13.01 3.02 2.12
CA SER A 60 -14.21 3.11 1.28
C SER A 60 -14.29 2.03 0.19
N GLY A 61 -13.24 1.22 0.02
CA GLY A 61 -13.15 0.17 -1.00
C GLY A 61 -12.64 0.65 -2.37
N ASP A 62 -12.25 1.92 -2.50
CA ASP A 62 -11.66 2.45 -3.74
C ASP A 62 -10.16 2.17 -3.78
N HIS A 63 -9.82 0.90 -3.95
CA HIS A 63 -8.43 0.43 -3.90
C HIS A 63 -7.56 0.98 -5.03
N ALA A 64 -8.11 1.17 -6.23
CA ALA A 64 -7.35 1.70 -7.36
C ALA A 64 -6.89 3.13 -7.08
N GLU A 65 -7.81 3.97 -6.59
CA GLU A 65 -7.47 5.36 -6.26
C GLU A 65 -6.58 5.44 -5.02
N SER A 66 -6.81 4.57 -4.01
CA SER A 66 -5.94 4.43 -2.85
C SER A 66 -4.49 4.16 -3.26
N MET A 67 -4.25 3.19 -4.14
CA MET A 67 -2.91 2.89 -4.65
C MET A 67 -2.31 4.09 -5.39
N ARG A 68 -3.10 4.77 -6.24
CA ARG A 68 -2.65 5.93 -7.01
C ARG A 68 -2.13 7.06 -6.11
N VAL A 69 -2.86 7.41 -5.04
CA VAL A 69 -2.44 8.49 -4.13
C VAL A 69 -1.28 8.07 -3.22
N LEU A 70 -1.22 6.79 -2.82
CA LEU A 70 -0.11 6.26 -2.03
C LEU A 70 1.18 6.18 -2.84
N GLU A 71 1.10 5.85 -4.12
CA GLU A 71 2.24 5.89 -5.06
C GLU A 71 2.78 7.33 -5.20
N GLN A 72 1.89 8.33 -5.34
CA GLN A 72 2.30 9.74 -5.36
C GLN A 72 3.03 10.17 -4.08
N ALA A 73 2.58 9.70 -2.91
CA ALA A 73 3.25 9.97 -1.65
C ALA A 73 4.66 9.35 -1.60
N LEU A 74 4.80 8.11 -2.09
CA LEU A 74 6.08 7.41 -2.18
C LEU A 74 7.03 8.06 -3.18
N ASP A 75 6.54 8.59 -4.30
CA ASP A 75 7.35 9.32 -5.29
C ASP A 75 7.88 10.62 -4.71
N LEU A 76 7.07 11.36 -3.96
CA LEU A 76 7.52 12.56 -3.25
C LEU A 76 8.62 12.22 -2.24
N LEU A 77 8.48 11.12 -1.49
CA LEU A 77 9.48 10.68 -0.53
C LEU A 77 10.80 10.25 -1.20
N GLN A 78 10.74 9.58 -2.36
CA GLN A 78 11.93 9.17 -3.12
C GLN A 78 12.59 10.32 -3.89
N GLY A 79 11.81 11.28 -4.37
CA GLY A 79 12.31 12.48 -5.03
C GLY A 79 12.80 13.57 -4.07
N SER A 80 12.66 13.36 -2.75
CA SER A 80 13.13 14.27 -1.70
C SER A 80 14.53 13.93 -1.15
N GLU A 81 15.24 12.99 -1.79
CA GLU A 81 16.65 12.68 -1.50
C GLU A 81 17.61 13.80 -1.95
#